data_AF-Q0E6D3-F1
#
_entry.id   AF-Q0E6D3-F1
#
_cell.length_a   1.000
_cell.length_b   1.000
_cell.length_c   1.000
_cell.angle_alpha   90.00
_cell.angle_beta   90.00
_cell.angle_gamma   90.00
#
_symmetry.space_group_name_H-M   'P 1'
#
loop_
_entity.id
_entity.type
_entity.pdbx_description
1 polymer ?
#
loop_
_entity_poly.entity_id
_entity_poly.type
_entity_poly.pdbx_seq_one_letter_code
_entity_poly.pdbx_strand_id
1 'polypeptide(L)'
;MPFAKLLARNALPVVALVAATGFGAADATAARLFPDLSEQMEERVVCSVSAAAKYEIPANILLAIREKEGGKPGQWVKNTNGTYDVGELQFNTAYLGDLAKYGITAQDVAAAGCYPYDLAAWRLRGHIRNDRGDLWTRAANYHSRTPSKNAIYRADLMVKADKWAKWLDARFVTVNYGPSSPAQPAGKGTTLAAADTSAAAPAEAQPMKQGRITRTSLRSSGYVPRQLIINNTP
;
A
#
# COMPACT_ATOMS: atom_id res chain seq x y z
N MET A 1 4.38 -11.32 17.88
CA MET A 1 3.72 -10.19 18.57
C MET A 1 2.21 -10.34 18.39
N PRO A 2 1.37 -10.27 19.43
CA PRO A 2 -0.06 -10.48 19.25
C PRO A 2 -0.67 -9.31 18.47
N PHE A 3 -1.32 -9.66 17.35
CA PHE A 3 -1.83 -8.80 16.26
C PHE A 3 -2.69 -7.59 16.70
N ALA A 4 -3.34 -7.65 17.85
CA ALA A 4 -4.26 -6.60 18.31
C ALA A 4 -3.56 -5.37 18.92
N LYS A 5 -2.34 -5.50 19.46
CA LYS A 5 -1.64 -4.36 20.10
C LYS A 5 -1.06 -3.35 19.10
N LEU A 6 -0.92 -3.71 17.81
CA LEU A 6 -0.36 -2.81 16.78
C LEU A 6 -1.41 -1.92 16.10
N LEU A 7 -2.69 -2.32 16.19
CA LEU A 7 -3.87 -1.55 15.80
C LEU A 7 -4.58 -0.94 17.02
N ALA A 8 -4.23 -1.38 18.23
CA ALA A 8 -4.74 -0.78 19.46
C ALA A 8 -4.44 0.73 19.41
N ARG A 9 -5.50 1.50 19.67
CA ARG A 9 -5.58 2.96 19.73
C ARG A 9 -4.54 3.57 20.69
N ASN A 10 -3.27 3.44 20.37
CA ASN A 10 -2.23 4.27 20.94
C ASN A 10 -2.12 5.47 20.01
N ALA A 11 -3.01 6.43 20.22
CA ALA A 11 -2.58 7.81 20.11
C ALA A 11 -1.36 7.91 21.03
N LEU A 12 -0.16 7.83 20.45
CA LEU A 12 0.98 8.45 21.11
C LEU A 12 0.55 9.89 21.33
N PRO A 13 0.46 10.37 22.57
CA PRO A 13 0.33 11.79 22.77
C PRO A 13 1.62 12.35 22.16
N VAL A 14 1.49 13.16 21.13
CA VAL A 14 2.52 14.15 20.85
C VAL A 14 2.50 15.06 22.08
N VAL A 15 3.23 14.66 23.13
CA VAL A 15 3.40 15.48 24.33
C VAL A 15 4.25 16.66 23.91
N ALA A 16 3.54 17.73 23.61
CA ALA A 16 3.75 19.06 24.16
C ALA A 16 5.18 19.35 24.64
N LEU A 17 5.94 20.07 23.82
CA LEU A 17 6.86 21.05 24.35
C LEU A 17 6.03 22.31 24.63
N VAL A 18 5.67 22.51 25.89
CA VAL A 18 5.06 23.75 26.36
C VAL A 18 6.14 24.82 26.39
N ALA A 19 6.01 25.83 25.53
CA ALA A 19 6.47 27.17 25.82
C ALA A 19 5.23 28.04 25.97
N ALA A 20 4.90 28.37 27.21
CA ALA A 20 3.84 29.30 27.55
C ALA A 20 4.28 30.72 27.18
N THR A 21 3.54 31.39 26.29
CA THR A 21 3.18 32.81 26.37
C THR A 21 2.17 33.15 25.28
N GLY A 22 1.05 33.77 25.66
CA GLY A 22 0.31 34.70 24.80
C GLY A 22 -0.97 34.17 24.16
N PHE A 23 -2.11 34.71 24.61
CA PHE A 23 -3.37 34.71 23.86
C PHE A 23 -3.15 35.35 22.47
N GLY A 24 -3.35 34.56 21.44
CA GLY A 24 -3.45 35.01 20.06
C GLY A 24 -3.94 33.84 19.23
N ALA A 25 -5.05 34.02 18.52
CA ALA A 25 -5.50 33.08 17.50
C ALA A 25 -4.46 33.08 16.36
N ALA A 26 -3.36 32.36 16.56
CA ALA A 26 -2.40 32.06 15.51
C ALA A 26 -2.95 30.85 14.76
N ASP A 27 -3.36 31.13 13.53
CA ASP A 27 -3.60 30.15 12.47
C ASP A 27 -2.51 29.06 12.54
N ALA A 28 -2.89 27.88 13.01
CA ALA A 28 -2.01 26.74 13.12
C ALA A 28 -1.76 26.19 11.70
N THR A 29 -0.96 26.93 10.93
CA THR A 29 -0.25 26.36 9.80
C THR A 29 0.77 25.39 10.38
N ALA A 30 0.33 24.18 10.71
CA ALA A 30 1.22 23.05 10.88
C ALA A 30 2.13 23.06 9.65
N ALA A 31 3.45 23.18 9.86
CA ALA A 31 4.41 23.20 8.78
C ALA A 31 4.18 21.96 7.91
N ARG A 32 3.61 22.16 6.72
CA ARG A 32 3.32 21.08 5.77
C ARG A 32 4.63 20.46 5.33
N LEU A 33 4.69 19.14 5.34
CA LEU A 33 5.88 18.38 4.94
C LEU A 33 6.16 18.57 3.45
N PHE A 34 5.11 18.81 2.66
CA PHE A 34 5.19 19.05 1.22
C PHE A 34 4.34 20.27 0.84
N PRO A 35 4.92 21.49 0.86
CA PRO A 35 4.15 22.73 0.63
C PRO A 35 3.58 22.85 -0.79
N ASP A 36 4.05 22.02 -1.74
CA ASP A 36 3.54 21.92 -3.11
C ASP A 36 2.32 21.00 -3.26
N LEU A 37 1.95 20.24 -2.21
CA LEU A 37 0.83 19.31 -2.24
C LEU A 37 -0.44 19.93 -1.63
N SER A 38 -1.60 19.53 -2.16
CA SER A 38 -2.87 19.77 -1.47
C SER A 38 -2.93 18.95 -0.17
N GLU A 39 -3.68 19.43 0.82
CA GLU A 39 -3.80 18.77 2.13
C GLU A 39 -4.23 17.29 2.01
N GLN A 40 -5.20 17.01 1.14
CA GLN A 40 -5.63 15.63 0.88
C GLN A 40 -4.54 14.77 0.22
N MET A 41 -3.69 15.36 -0.63
CA MET A 41 -2.57 14.65 -1.24
C MET A 41 -1.44 14.43 -0.24
N GLU A 42 -1.19 15.38 0.64
CA GLU A 42 -0.24 15.24 1.74
C GLU A 42 -0.65 14.12 2.70
N GLU A 43 -1.90 14.10 3.18
CA GLU A 43 -2.42 13.02 4.04
C GLU A 43 -2.28 11.66 3.35
N ARG A 44 -2.69 11.56 2.07
CA ARG A 44 -2.53 10.34 1.27
C ARG A 44 -1.09 9.86 1.26
N VAL A 45 -0.14 10.75 0.99
CA VAL A 45 1.28 10.41 0.89
C VAL A 45 1.81 9.99 2.26
N VAL A 46 1.66 10.84 3.27
CA VAL A 46 2.20 10.62 4.62
C VAL A 46 1.63 9.34 5.24
N CYS A 47 0.32 9.16 5.21
CA CYS A 47 -0.32 8.00 5.80
C CYS A 47 -0.03 6.70 5.02
N SER A 48 -0.01 6.74 3.68
CA SER A 48 0.32 5.55 2.89
C SER A 48 1.78 5.15 3.07
N VAL A 49 2.72 6.10 3.05
CA VAL A 49 4.15 5.83 3.22
C VAL A 49 4.43 5.27 4.61
N SER A 50 3.90 5.91 5.65
CA SER A 50 4.11 5.49 7.04
C SER A 50 3.54 4.09 7.30
N ALA A 51 2.31 3.83 6.82
CA ALA A 51 1.69 2.52 6.95
C ALA A 51 2.44 1.46 6.13
N ALA A 52 2.90 1.80 4.92
CA ALA A 52 3.64 0.87 4.08
C ALA A 52 4.97 0.43 4.72
N ALA A 53 5.68 1.35 5.36
CA ALA A 53 6.88 1.04 6.13
C ALA A 53 6.53 0.19 7.37
N LYS A 54 5.55 0.61 8.18
CA LYS A 54 5.11 -0.09 9.39
C LYS A 54 4.72 -1.56 9.13
N TYR A 55 4.07 -1.81 8.00
CA TYR A 55 3.60 -3.14 7.62
C TYR A 55 4.47 -3.82 6.55
N GLU A 56 5.64 -3.27 6.21
CA GLU A 56 6.60 -3.78 5.21
C GLU A 56 5.91 -4.27 3.91
N ILE A 57 5.21 -3.36 3.26
CA ILE A 57 4.55 -3.55 1.96
C ILE A 57 5.04 -2.49 0.97
N PRO A 58 4.85 -2.69 -0.35
CA PRO A 58 5.23 -1.67 -1.33
C PRO A 58 4.40 -0.38 -1.18
N ALA A 59 5.08 0.74 -0.94
CA ALA A 59 4.44 2.04 -0.73
C ALA A 59 3.61 2.49 -1.94
N ASN A 60 4.14 2.25 -3.15
CA ASN A 60 3.44 2.59 -4.38
C ASN A 60 2.16 1.77 -4.61
N ILE A 61 2.06 0.54 -4.08
CA ILE A 61 0.84 -0.25 -4.16
C ILE A 61 -0.22 0.30 -3.21
N LEU A 62 0.12 0.66 -1.98
CA LEU A 62 -0.85 1.25 -1.05
C LEU A 62 -1.36 2.62 -1.54
N LEU A 63 -0.47 3.44 -2.09
CA LEU A 63 -0.84 4.71 -2.74
C LEU A 63 -1.79 4.47 -3.93
N ALA A 64 -1.53 3.44 -4.74
CA ALA A 64 -2.38 3.07 -5.85
C ALA A 64 -3.76 2.56 -5.40
N ILE A 65 -3.83 1.78 -4.31
CA ILE A 65 -5.10 1.37 -3.69
C ILE A 65 -5.86 2.62 -3.25
N ARG A 66 -5.24 3.52 -2.47
CA ARG A 66 -5.91 4.74 -2.00
C ARG A 66 -6.48 5.56 -3.16
N GLU A 67 -5.71 5.71 -4.23
CA GLU A 67 -6.17 6.40 -5.44
C GLU A 67 -7.32 5.68 -6.13
N LYS A 68 -7.27 4.35 -6.23
CA LYS A 68 -8.32 3.55 -6.85
C LYS A 68 -9.62 3.62 -6.05
N GLU A 69 -9.55 3.44 -4.74
CA GLU A 69 -10.72 3.52 -3.88
C GLU A 69 -11.35 4.91 -3.90
N GLY A 70 -10.53 5.97 -3.97
CA GLY A 70 -11.00 7.32 -4.28
C GLY A 70 -12.00 7.91 -3.28
N GLY A 71 -12.18 7.26 -2.12
CA GLY A 71 -13.12 7.69 -1.09
C GLY A 71 -12.69 8.97 -0.39
N LYS A 72 -13.54 9.46 0.52
CA LYS A 72 -13.30 10.64 1.37
C LYS A 72 -13.55 10.30 2.85
N PRO A 73 -12.95 11.05 3.79
CA PRO A 73 -13.34 10.96 5.19
C PRO A 73 -14.84 11.20 5.35
N GLY A 74 -15.48 10.41 6.21
CA GLY A 74 -16.92 10.45 6.46
C GLY A 74 -17.79 9.86 5.34
N GLN A 75 -17.21 9.38 4.23
CA GLN A 75 -17.99 8.85 3.11
C GLN A 75 -18.51 7.45 3.41
N TRP A 76 -19.78 7.23 3.09
CA TRP A 76 -20.43 5.92 3.11
C TRP A 76 -21.14 5.70 1.77
N VAL A 77 -20.73 4.68 1.02
CA VAL A 77 -21.34 4.33 -0.26
C VAL A 77 -22.15 3.07 -0.08
N LYS A 78 -23.46 3.13 -0.35
CA LYS A 78 -24.36 1.98 -0.19
C LYS A 78 -24.23 1.03 -1.38
N ASN A 79 -24.06 -0.26 -1.09
CA ASN A 79 -24.03 -1.34 -2.07
C ASN A 79 -25.41 -1.99 -2.24
N THR A 80 -25.65 -2.62 -3.40
CA THR A 80 -26.90 -3.30 -3.72
C THR A 80 -27.23 -4.45 -2.76
N ASN A 81 -26.21 -5.09 -2.18
CA ASN A 81 -26.36 -6.17 -1.21
C ASN A 81 -26.62 -5.68 0.24
N GLY A 82 -26.85 -4.38 0.45
CA GLY A 82 -27.13 -3.79 1.75
C GLY A 82 -25.90 -3.45 2.61
N THR A 83 -24.69 -3.79 2.15
CA THR A 83 -23.45 -3.36 2.80
C THR A 83 -23.09 -1.92 2.42
N TYR A 84 -22.09 -1.34 3.09
CA TYR A 84 -21.55 -0.02 2.77
C TYR A 84 -20.04 -0.10 2.60
N ASP A 85 -19.50 0.71 1.69
CA ASP A 85 -18.07 0.97 1.58
C ASP A 85 -17.74 2.31 2.27
N VAL A 86 -16.82 2.26 3.23
CA VAL A 86 -16.64 3.31 4.23
C VAL A 86 -15.27 3.96 4.14
N GLY A 87 -15.27 5.30 4.18
CA GLY A 87 -14.08 6.13 4.30
C GLY A 87 -13.20 6.18 3.06
N GLU A 88 -11.99 6.70 3.24
CA GLU A 88 -11.04 6.95 2.16
C GLU A 88 -10.58 5.70 1.40
N LEU A 89 -10.52 4.58 2.11
CA LEU A 89 -10.04 3.27 1.64
C LEU A 89 -11.19 2.30 1.33
N GLN A 90 -12.43 2.81 1.36
CA GLN A 90 -13.67 2.11 0.98
C GLN A 90 -13.77 0.71 1.60
N PHE A 91 -13.61 0.63 2.93
CA PHE A 91 -13.75 -0.64 3.65
C PHE A 91 -15.21 -1.08 3.67
N ASN A 92 -15.47 -2.30 3.21
CA ASN A 92 -16.81 -2.86 3.24
C ASN A 92 -17.26 -3.21 4.67
N THR A 93 -18.49 -2.89 5.04
CA THR A 93 -19.04 -3.17 6.38
C THR A 93 -19.11 -4.64 6.75
N ALA A 94 -19.23 -5.57 5.78
CA ALA A 94 -19.17 -6.99 6.07
C ALA A 94 -17.78 -7.40 6.60
N TYR A 95 -16.72 -6.89 5.96
CA TYR A 95 -15.35 -7.11 6.41
C TYR A 95 -15.08 -6.47 7.78
N LEU A 96 -15.60 -5.26 8.02
CA LEU A 96 -15.49 -4.61 9.32
C LEU A 96 -16.22 -5.39 10.43
N GLY A 97 -17.32 -6.06 10.10
CA GLY A 97 -18.02 -6.98 11.02
C GLY A 97 -17.10 -8.09 11.54
N ASP A 98 -16.26 -8.67 10.68
CA ASP A 98 -15.29 -9.70 11.08
C ASP A 98 -14.20 -9.16 12.03
N LEU A 99 -13.96 -7.85 11.99
CA LEU A 99 -12.97 -7.14 12.81
C LEU A 99 -13.55 -6.57 14.11
N ALA A 100 -14.87 -6.60 14.30
CA ALA A 100 -15.52 -6.07 15.50
C ALA A 100 -15.00 -6.74 16.79
N LYS A 101 -14.63 -8.02 16.72
CA LYS A 101 -13.99 -8.76 17.82
C LYS A 101 -12.64 -8.19 18.28
N TYR A 102 -12.01 -7.34 17.47
CA TYR A 102 -10.79 -6.61 17.80
C TYR A 102 -11.05 -5.15 18.21
N GLY A 103 -12.32 -4.75 18.33
CA GLY A 103 -12.72 -3.39 18.68
C GLY A 103 -12.61 -2.38 17.52
N ILE A 104 -12.50 -2.86 16.27
CA ILE A 104 -12.43 -2.02 15.08
C ILE A 104 -13.85 -1.81 14.55
N THR A 105 -14.25 -0.55 14.40
CA THR A 105 -15.58 -0.18 13.92
C THR A 105 -15.53 0.58 12.59
N ALA A 106 -16.69 0.73 11.95
CA ALA A 106 -16.81 1.54 10.74
C ALA A 106 -16.49 3.02 10.97
N GLN A 107 -16.73 3.53 12.18
CA GLN A 107 -16.38 4.90 12.55
C GLN A 107 -14.87 5.13 12.53
N ASP A 108 -14.06 4.14 12.94
CA ASP A 108 -12.61 4.28 12.94
C ASP A 108 -12.06 4.48 11.51
N VAL A 109 -12.64 3.79 10.52
CA VAL A 109 -12.21 3.90 9.12
C VAL A 109 -12.90 5.03 8.35
N ALA A 110 -14.01 5.54 8.89
CA ALA A 110 -14.67 6.73 8.35
C ALA A 110 -13.93 8.02 8.73
N ALA A 111 -13.22 8.05 9.86
CA ALA A 111 -12.48 9.23 10.29
C ALA A 111 -11.35 9.61 9.32
N ALA A 112 -11.01 10.91 9.28
CA ALA A 112 -9.80 11.38 8.61
C ALA A 112 -8.54 10.93 9.36
N GLY A 113 -7.38 11.00 8.70
CA GLY A 113 -6.09 10.66 9.27
C GLY A 113 -5.60 9.26 8.90
N CYS A 114 -4.55 8.79 9.58
CA CYS A 114 -3.79 7.63 9.11
C CYS A 114 -4.34 6.26 9.52
N TYR A 115 -5.34 6.17 10.40
CA TYR A 115 -5.86 4.88 10.85
C TYR A 115 -6.43 4.00 9.72
N PRO A 116 -7.26 4.51 8.78
CA PRO A 116 -7.72 3.72 7.63
C PRO A 116 -6.57 3.17 6.78
N TYR A 117 -5.48 3.93 6.63
CA TYR A 117 -4.28 3.51 5.88
C TYR A 117 -3.53 2.39 6.60
N ASP A 118 -3.40 2.49 7.92
CA ASP A 118 -2.82 1.44 8.76
C ASP A 118 -3.60 0.13 8.65
N LEU A 119 -4.93 0.21 8.71
CA LEU A 119 -5.78 -0.96 8.54
C LEU A 119 -5.69 -1.54 7.11
N ALA A 120 -5.56 -0.68 6.10
CA ALA A 120 -5.45 -1.10 4.70
C ALA A 120 -4.11 -1.79 4.44
N ALA A 121 -3.03 -1.24 4.99
CA ALA A 121 -1.70 -1.81 4.92
C ALA A 121 -1.65 -3.18 5.63
N TRP A 122 -2.27 -3.30 6.80
CA TRP A 122 -2.41 -4.56 7.51
C TRP A 122 -3.14 -5.63 6.67
N ARG A 123 -4.31 -5.26 6.12
CA ARG A 123 -5.10 -6.14 5.25
C ARG A 123 -4.29 -6.59 4.03
N LEU A 124 -3.66 -5.64 3.35
CA LEU A 124 -2.83 -5.89 2.18
C LEU A 124 -1.64 -6.80 2.51
N ARG A 125 -0.95 -6.59 3.65
CA ARG A 125 0.14 -7.48 4.08
C ARG A 125 -0.35 -8.90 4.30
N GLY A 126 -1.55 -9.06 4.86
CA GLY A 126 -2.21 -10.36 5.00
C GLY A 126 -2.38 -11.07 3.67
N HIS A 127 -2.90 -10.38 2.64
CA HIS A 127 -3.03 -10.94 1.30
C HIS A 127 -1.66 -11.28 0.67
N ILE A 128 -0.69 -10.36 0.73
CA ILE A 128 0.66 -10.57 0.16
C ILE A 128 1.33 -11.81 0.77
N ARG A 129 1.22 -11.99 2.10
CA ARG A 129 1.84 -13.12 2.80
C ARG A 129 1.11 -14.44 2.59
N ASN A 130 -0.22 -14.44 2.65
CA ASN A 130 -0.98 -15.67 2.87
C ASN A 130 -1.74 -16.17 1.62
N ASP A 131 -2.06 -15.29 0.67
CA ASP A 131 -2.80 -15.69 -0.52
C ASP A 131 -1.85 -16.28 -1.59
N ARG A 132 -2.43 -17.08 -2.50
CA ARG A 132 -1.71 -17.67 -3.64
C ARG A 132 -1.69 -16.72 -4.85
N GLY A 133 -0.81 -17.00 -5.81
CA GLY A 133 -0.65 -16.20 -7.04
C GLY A 133 0.54 -15.26 -6.98
N ASP A 134 0.70 -14.44 -8.03
CA ASP A 134 1.73 -13.41 -8.08
C ASP A 134 1.40 -12.21 -7.16
N LEU A 135 2.34 -11.28 -6.99
CA LEU A 135 2.17 -10.10 -6.13
C LEU A 135 0.91 -9.31 -6.50
N TRP A 136 0.61 -9.17 -7.78
CA TRP A 136 -0.51 -8.39 -8.27
C TRP A 136 -1.85 -9.06 -8.02
N THR A 137 -1.93 -10.38 -8.20
CA THR A 137 -3.11 -11.16 -7.80
C THR A 137 -3.39 -10.97 -6.31
N ARG A 138 -2.37 -11.10 -5.47
CA ARG A 138 -2.49 -10.92 -4.01
C ARG A 138 -2.86 -9.49 -3.63
N ALA A 139 -2.24 -8.49 -4.26
CA ALA A 139 -2.58 -7.09 -4.00
C ALA A 139 -4.04 -6.77 -4.39
N ALA A 140 -4.49 -7.24 -5.56
CA ALA A 140 -5.85 -7.06 -6.03
C ALA A 140 -6.90 -7.82 -5.20
N ASN A 141 -6.50 -8.80 -4.38
CA ASN A 141 -7.40 -9.43 -3.40
C ASN A 141 -7.86 -8.45 -2.30
N TYR A 142 -7.21 -7.29 -2.16
CA TYR A 142 -7.72 -6.17 -1.37
C TYR A 142 -9.16 -5.82 -1.79
N HIS A 143 -9.42 -5.80 -3.09
CA HIS A 143 -10.76 -5.55 -3.63
C HIS A 143 -11.60 -6.83 -3.66
N SER A 144 -11.10 -7.89 -4.32
CA SER A 144 -11.84 -9.15 -4.41
C SER A 144 -10.95 -10.33 -4.79
N ARG A 145 -11.25 -11.50 -4.21
CA ARG A 145 -10.66 -12.79 -4.61
C ARG A 145 -11.36 -13.44 -5.80
N THR A 146 -12.51 -12.92 -6.23
CA THR A 146 -13.21 -13.42 -7.42
C THR A 146 -12.38 -13.12 -8.66
N PRO A 147 -11.98 -14.12 -9.48
CA PRO A 147 -11.01 -13.93 -10.55
C PRO A 147 -11.35 -12.82 -11.55
N SER A 148 -12.62 -12.70 -11.96
CA SER A 148 -13.06 -11.66 -12.89
C SER A 148 -12.95 -10.24 -12.32
N LYS A 149 -13.39 -10.04 -11.07
CA LYS A 149 -13.28 -8.74 -10.37
C LYS A 149 -11.82 -8.39 -10.07
N ASN A 150 -11.04 -9.38 -9.64
CA ASN A 150 -9.62 -9.23 -9.37
C ASN A 150 -8.87 -8.78 -10.62
N ALA A 151 -9.09 -9.42 -11.77
CA ALA A 151 -8.40 -9.09 -13.01
C ALA A 151 -8.65 -7.64 -13.45
N ILE A 152 -9.90 -7.17 -13.37
CA ILE A 152 -10.26 -5.78 -13.69
C ILE A 152 -9.57 -4.79 -12.73
N TYR A 153 -9.65 -5.05 -11.43
CA TYR A 153 -9.03 -4.20 -10.42
C TYR A 153 -7.50 -4.18 -10.57
N ARG A 154 -6.90 -5.35 -10.80
CA ARG A 154 -5.45 -5.55 -10.99
C ARG A 154 -4.92 -4.70 -12.14
N ALA A 155 -5.59 -4.70 -13.29
CA ALA A 155 -5.12 -3.97 -14.47
C ALA A 155 -5.01 -2.47 -14.17
N ASP A 156 -6.03 -1.89 -13.53
CA ASP A 156 -6.02 -0.48 -13.12
C ASP A 156 -5.01 -0.20 -12.00
N LEU A 157 -4.91 -1.11 -11.02
CA LEU A 157 -3.96 -1.00 -9.92
C LEU A 157 -2.51 -0.94 -10.42
N MET A 158 -2.16 -1.73 -11.43
CA MET A 158 -0.82 -1.74 -12.03
C MET A 158 -0.46 -0.40 -12.65
N VAL A 159 -1.39 0.23 -13.39
CA VAL A 159 -1.18 1.55 -14.01
C VAL A 159 -0.95 2.62 -12.94
N LYS A 160 -1.79 2.63 -11.90
CA LYS A 160 -1.67 3.59 -10.78
C LYS A 160 -0.38 3.39 -10.00
N ALA A 161 0.01 2.14 -9.76
CA ALA A 161 1.21 1.83 -9.01
C ALA A 161 2.50 2.15 -9.78
N ASP A 162 2.50 2.07 -11.11
CA ASP A 162 3.61 2.58 -11.95
C ASP A 162 3.72 4.10 -11.85
N LYS A 163 2.59 4.81 -11.93
CA LYS A 163 2.55 6.26 -11.72
C LYS A 163 3.14 6.66 -10.35
N TRP A 164 2.72 5.96 -9.29
CA TRP A 164 3.23 6.22 -7.94
C TRP A 164 4.69 5.79 -7.75
N ALA A 165 5.16 4.75 -8.44
CA ALA A 165 6.58 4.40 -8.44
C ALA A 165 7.42 5.56 -8.97
N LYS A 166 7.06 6.11 -10.14
CA LYS A 166 7.75 7.26 -10.75
C LYS A 166 7.70 8.50 -9.86
N TRP A 167 6.55 8.76 -9.23
CA TRP A 167 6.39 9.90 -8.32
C TRP A 167 7.28 9.77 -7.07
N LEU A 168 7.38 8.57 -6.50
CA LEU A 168 8.25 8.30 -5.35
C LEU A 168 9.73 8.36 -5.73
N ASP A 169 10.13 7.75 -6.85
CA ASP A 169 11.52 7.76 -7.34
C ASP A 169 12.03 9.18 -7.62
N ALA A 170 11.14 10.12 -7.94
CA ALA A 170 11.47 11.52 -8.15
C ALA A 170 11.66 12.33 -6.85
N ARG A 171 11.23 11.81 -5.69
CA ARG A 171 11.13 12.56 -4.42
C ARG A 171 11.84 11.91 -3.25
N PHE A 172 12.08 10.61 -3.30
CA PHE A 172 12.63 9.84 -2.20
C PHE A 172 13.67 8.85 -2.67
N VAL A 173 14.52 8.42 -1.74
CA VAL A 173 15.38 7.25 -1.96
C VAL A 173 14.53 6.00 -1.81
N THR A 174 14.33 5.30 -2.92
CA THR A 174 13.56 4.07 -2.99
C THR A 174 14.45 2.85 -3.19
N VAL A 175 13.98 1.70 -2.72
CA VAL A 175 14.54 0.38 -2.99
C VAL A 175 13.49 -0.54 -3.59
N ASN A 176 13.95 -1.62 -4.20
CA ASN A 176 13.07 -2.65 -4.73
C ASN A 176 12.50 -3.48 -3.58
N TYR A 177 11.18 -3.69 -3.59
CA TYR A 177 10.54 -4.57 -2.62
C TYR A 177 10.89 -6.05 -2.89
N GLY A 178 11.37 -6.76 -1.86
CA GLY A 178 11.74 -8.18 -1.93
C GLY A 178 11.93 -8.79 -0.53
N PRO A 179 11.92 -10.13 -0.39
CA PRO A 179 12.09 -10.79 0.91
C PRO A 179 13.49 -10.48 1.46
N SER A 180 13.54 -9.60 2.48
CA SER A 180 14.72 -9.22 3.27
C SER A 180 16.03 -9.16 2.45
N SER A 181 16.23 -8.06 1.71
CA SER A 181 17.53 -7.77 1.09
C SER A 181 18.04 -6.42 1.61
N PRO A 182 19.31 -6.32 2.05
CA PRO A 182 19.88 -5.06 2.51
C PRO A 182 19.74 -4.00 1.41
N ALA A 183 19.41 -2.78 1.81
CA ALA A 183 19.15 -1.66 0.93
C ALA A 183 20.27 -1.52 -0.11
N GLN A 184 19.93 -1.83 -1.37
CA GLN A 184 20.80 -1.52 -2.51
C GLN A 184 20.17 -0.32 -3.20
N PRO A 185 20.83 0.86 -3.18
CA PRO A 185 20.28 2.05 -3.80
C PRO A 185 20.11 1.79 -5.30
N ALA A 186 18.96 2.21 -5.84
CA ALA A 186 18.74 2.23 -7.28
C ALA A 186 19.64 3.31 -7.91
N GLY A 187 20.92 2.98 -8.12
CA GLY A 187 21.87 3.83 -8.82
C GLY A 187 21.62 3.80 -10.33
N LYS A 188 21.53 4.98 -10.95
CA LYS A 188 21.71 5.14 -12.40
C LYS A 188 23.15 4.73 -12.74
N GLY A 189 23.33 3.58 -13.38
CA GLY A 189 24.64 3.08 -13.81
C GLY A 189 24.54 2.46 -15.20
N THR A 190 24.86 3.26 -16.22
CA THR A 190 25.09 2.83 -17.60
C THR A 190 26.31 1.92 -17.65
N THR A 191 26.16 0.67 -18.12
CA THR A 191 27.25 -0.07 -18.78
C THR A 191 26.67 -1.02 -19.84
N LEU A 192 27.24 -0.93 -21.03
CA LEU A 192 26.96 -1.73 -22.23
C LEU A 192 27.50 -3.17 -22.12
N ALA A 193 27.03 -4.00 -23.06
CA ALA A 193 27.54 -5.30 -23.54
C ALA A 193 26.85 -6.54 -22.94
N ALA A 194 26.51 -7.60 -23.68
CA ALA A 194 26.65 -7.94 -25.10
C ALA A 194 25.52 -8.90 -25.49
N ALA A 195 25.28 -9.01 -26.80
CA ALA A 195 24.36 -9.95 -27.43
C ALA A 195 24.80 -11.41 -27.24
N ASP A 196 23.84 -12.34 -27.24
CA ASP A 196 23.99 -13.56 -28.02
C ASP A 196 22.66 -14.24 -28.36
N THR A 197 22.70 -14.98 -29.46
CA THR A 197 21.62 -15.33 -30.40
C THR A 197 21.19 -16.79 -30.24
N SER A 198 19.93 -17.14 -30.61
CA SER A 198 19.39 -18.48 -31.02
C SER A 198 18.01 -18.74 -30.39
N ALA A 199 16.86 -18.70 -31.09
CA ALA A 199 16.28 -19.55 -32.15
C ALA A 199 15.41 -20.75 -31.65
N ALA A 200 14.08 -20.57 -31.79
CA ALA A 200 12.94 -21.48 -32.09
C ALA A 200 12.74 -22.92 -31.51
N ALA A 201 11.59 -23.09 -30.79
CA ALA A 201 10.47 -24.09 -30.77
C ALA A 201 10.59 -25.54 -31.36
N PRO A 202 9.65 -26.52 -31.12
CA PRO A 202 8.31 -26.49 -30.45
C PRO A 202 7.90 -27.72 -29.54
N ALA A 203 6.67 -27.66 -29.00
CA ALA A 203 5.68 -28.74 -28.72
C ALA A 203 5.56 -29.49 -27.36
N GLU A 204 4.28 -29.70 -26.99
CA GLU A 204 3.62 -30.76 -26.19
C GLU A 204 3.53 -30.75 -24.64
N ALA A 205 2.49 -31.42 -24.14
CA ALA A 205 1.71 -31.13 -22.93
C ALA A 205 1.96 -32.04 -21.70
N GLN A 206 1.88 -31.44 -20.49
CA GLN A 206 1.48 -31.94 -19.14
C GLN A 206 2.15 -33.23 -18.57
N PRO A 207 2.52 -33.34 -17.26
CA PRO A 207 1.60 -33.11 -16.12
C PRO A 207 2.20 -32.44 -14.84
N MET A 208 1.30 -32.11 -13.90
CA MET A 208 1.55 -31.54 -12.56
C MET A 208 2.69 -32.18 -11.75
N LYS A 209 3.61 -31.36 -11.25
CA LYS A 209 4.36 -31.59 -10.00
C LYS A 209 4.50 -30.30 -9.21
N GLN A 210 4.28 -30.37 -7.89
CA GLN A 210 4.44 -29.26 -6.93
C GLN A 210 5.78 -28.53 -7.13
N GLY A 211 5.71 -27.30 -7.64
CA GLY A 211 6.86 -26.44 -7.88
C GLY A 211 7.06 -25.44 -6.74
N ARG A 212 8.21 -25.55 -6.07
CA ARG A 212 8.81 -24.55 -5.17
C ARG A 212 8.74 -23.16 -5.81
N ILE A 213 8.17 -22.17 -5.11
CA ILE A 213 8.04 -20.79 -5.59
C ILE A 213 9.45 -20.23 -5.85
N THR A 214 9.81 -20.02 -7.12
CA THR A 214 11.07 -19.42 -7.56
C THR A 214 10.88 -17.93 -7.83
N ARG A 215 11.98 -17.16 -7.65
CA ARG A 215 12.07 -15.68 -7.79
C ARG A 215 11.55 -15.13 -9.15
N THR A 216 11.31 -15.99 -10.13
CA THR A 216 10.88 -15.67 -11.49
C THR A 216 9.48 -15.06 -11.57
N SER A 217 8.56 -15.41 -10.65
CA SER A 217 7.18 -14.90 -10.66
C SER A 217 7.05 -13.41 -10.35
N LEU A 218 8.11 -12.76 -9.87
CA LEU A 218 8.14 -11.32 -9.58
C LEU A 218 8.47 -10.46 -10.82
N ARG A 219 8.91 -11.06 -11.94
CA ARG A 219 9.48 -10.32 -13.09
C ARG A 219 8.58 -10.15 -14.31
N SER A 220 7.40 -10.79 -14.39
CA SER A 220 6.69 -10.92 -15.67
C SER A 220 6.02 -9.64 -16.22
N SER A 221 6.24 -8.46 -15.62
CA SER A 221 5.63 -7.20 -16.06
C SER A 221 6.64 -6.08 -16.31
N GLY A 222 7.95 -6.28 -16.08
CA GLY A 222 8.93 -5.18 -16.05
C GLY A 222 8.75 -4.17 -14.91
N TYR A 223 7.60 -4.20 -14.23
CA TYR A 223 7.30 -3.40 -13.05
C TYR A 223 8.13 -3.83 -11.85
N VAL A 224 8.62 -2.83 -11.10
CA VAL A 224 9.38 -3.03 -9.87
C VAL A 224 8.67 -2.34 -8.70
N PRO A 225 8.13 -3.10 -7.73
CA PRO A 225 7.50 -2.51 -6.55
C PRO A 225 8.51 -1.72 -5.71
N ARG A 226 8.08 -0.58 -5.15
CA ARG A 226 8.95 0.35 -4.41
C ARG A 226 8.68 0.30 -2.92
N GLN A 227 9.75 0.28 -2.15
CA GLN A 227 9.77 0.49 -0.71
C GLN A 227 10.68 1.69 -0.41
N LEU A 228 10.38 2.46 0.63
CA LEU A 228 11.09 3.70 0.96
C LEU A 228 12.12 3.42 2.04
N ILE A 229 13.30 4.01 1.93
CA ILE A 229 14.26 3.99 3.04
C ILE A 229 13.89 5.08 4.03
N ILE A 230 13.46 4.70 5.23
CA ILE A 230 13.17 5.62 6.35
C ILE A 230 14.22 5.36 7.43
N ASN A 231 14.94 6.41 7.87
CA ASN A 231 15.99 6.30 8.89
C ASN A 231 17.05 5.21 8.55
N ASN A 232 17.54 5.19 7.30
CA ASN A 232 18.50 4.19 6.80
C ASN A 232 18.00 2.73 6.81
N THR A 233 16.71 2.51 7.06
CA THR A 233 16.09 1.18 7.07
C THR A 233 15.09 1.08 5.92
N PRO A 234 15.13 0.01 5.09
CA PRO A 234 14.13 -0.22 4.06
C PRO A 234 12.76 -0.52 4.68
#